data_AF-A0A8T4SY98-F1
#
_entry.id   AF-A0A8T4SY98-F1
#
_cell.length_a   1.000
_cell.length_b   1.000
_cell.length_c   1.000
_cell.angle_alpha   90.00
_cell.angle_beta   90.00
_cell.angle_gamma   90.00
#
_symmetry.space_group_name_H-M   'P 1'
#
loop_
_entity.id
_entity.type
_entity.pdbx_description
1 polymer ?
#
loop_
_entity_poly.entity_id
_entity_poly.type
_entity_poly.pdbx_seq_one_letter_code
_entity_poly.pdbx_strand_id
1 'polypeptide(L)'
;MSNKYEIKRKLYRRGSSYEITIPKAILWNIDLSRKYSVIFNQKKKQWYIKLDEFGKDRKTGIVRRLYKRGSSYETTLPIQLLFNLDLSKKYNVIFTLDKEWYIKLEEI
;
A
#
# COMPACT_ATOMS: atom_id res chain seq x y z
N MET A 1 2.31 19.62 18.18
CA MET A 1 2.55 18.20 17.82
C MET A 1 1.54 17.84 16.74
N SER A 2 1.96 17.41 15.54
CA SER A 2 0.98 16.95 14.53
C SER A 2 0.52 15.55 14.90
N ASN A 3 -0.79 15.36 15.09
CA ASN A 3 -1.36 14.04 15.32
C ASN A 3 -1.26 13.24 14.02
N LYS A 4 -0.32 12.30 13.98
CA LYS A 4 -0.20 11.35 12.86
C LYS A 4 -1.17 10.21 13.10
N TYR A 5 -2.06 9.98 12.14
CA TYR A 5 -2.98 8.85 12.20
C TYR A 5 -2.30 7.64 11.56
N GLU A 6 -2.22 6.53 12.30
CA GLU A 6 -1.54 5.31 11.87
C GLU A 6 -2.47 4.10 11.87
N ILE A 7 -2.39 3.30 10.81
CA ILE A 7 -3.09 2.01 10.70
C ILE A 7 -2.05 0.93 10.42
N LYS A 8 -2.02 -0.10 11.26
CA LYS A 8 -1.17 -1.28 11.06
C LYS A 8 -1.92 -2.39 10.33
N ARG A 9 -1.27 -3.03 9.38
CA ARG A 9 -1.76 -4.22 8.68
C ARG A 9 -0.63 -5.23 8.54
N LYS A 10 -0.92 -6.52 8.73
CA LYS A 10 0.07 -7.58 8.58
C LYS A 10 0.47 -7.70 7.10
N LEU A 11 1.76 -7.77 6.83
CA LEU A 11 2.29 -8.18 5.53
C LEU A 11 2.20 -9.70 5.44
N TYR A 12 1.63 -10.23 4.36
CA TYR A 12 1.54 -11.68 4.15
C TYR A 12 2.17 -12.08 2.83
N ARG A 13 2.91 -13.19 2.85
CA ARG A 13 3.50 -13.80 1.66
C ARG A 13 2.43 -14.56 0.88
N ARG A 14 2.45 -14.45 -0.44
CA ARG A 14 1.61 -15.21 -1.36
C ARG A 14 2.42 -15.63 -2.57
N GLY A 15 2.80 -16.91 -2.60
CA GLY A 15 3.74 -17.43 -3.59
C GLY A 15 5.08 -16.69 -3.52
N SER A 16 5.46 -16.05 -4.63
CA SER A 16 6.66 -15.22 -4.77
C SER A 16 6.43 -13.73 -4.43
N SER A 17 5.21 -13.34 -4.05
CA SER A 17 4.83 -11.95 -3.80
C SER A 17 4.46 -11.69 -2.35
N TYR A 18 4.39 -10.42 -1.97
CA TYR A 18 3.90 -9.98 -0.66
C TYR A 18 2.72 -9.04 -0.84
N GLU A 19 1.65 -9.32 -0.13
CA GLU A 19 0.39 -8.63 -0.25
C GLU A 19 0.03 -7.91 1.05
N ILE A 20 -0.73 -6.83 0.91
CA ILE A 20 -1.20 -6.03 2.01
C ILE A 20 -2.66 -5.62 1.80
N THR A 21 -3.44 -5.63 2.88
CA THR A 21 -4.78 -5.06 2.88
C THR A 21 -4.72 -3.54 2.94
N ILE A 22 -5.38 -2.87 2.00
CA ILE A 22 -5.50 -1.41 1.99
C ILE A 22 -6.52 -0.97 3.04
N PRO A 23 -6.16 -0.05 3.95
CA PRO A 23 -7.12 0.47 4.93
C PRO A 23 -8.32 1.15 4.27
N LYS A 24 -9.52 0.93 4.84
CA LYS A 24 -10.76 1.55 4.36
C LYS A 24 -10.68 3.08 4.29
N ALA A 25 -9.93 3.72 5.19
CA ALA A 25 -9.70 5.16 5.20
C ALA A 25 -9.07 5.67 3.87
N ILE A 26 -8.25 4.86 3.21
CA ILE A 26 -7.64 5.22 1.91
C ILE A 26 -8.64 5.06 0.76
N LEU A 27 -9.61 4.15 0.94
CA LEU A 27 -10.65 3.84 -0.05
C LEU A 27 -11.85 4.81 0.02
N TRP A 28 -11.93 5.68 1.03
CA TRP A 28 -13.15 6.43 1.37
C TRP A 28 -13.67 7.32 0.23
N ASN A 29 -12.78 7.83 -0.63
CA ASN A 29 -13.11 8.78 -1.68
C ASN A 29 -13.11 8.17 -3.09
N ILE A 30 -13.23 6.85 -3.24
CA ILE A 30 -13.26 6.20 -4.56
C ILE A 30 -14.54 5.40 -4.81
N ASP A 31 -14.95 5.31 -6.08
CA ASP A 31 -16.10 4.51 -6.51
C ASP A 31 -15.70 3.04 -6.67
N LEU A 32 -15.89 2.24 -5.63
CA LEU A 32 -15.48 0.84 -5.59
C LEU A 32 -16.16 -0.08 -6.64
N SER A 33 -17.13 0.42 -7.42
CA SER A 33 -17.66 -0.30 -8.60
C SER A 33 -16.66 -0.30 -9.79
N ARG A 34 -15.73 0.66 -9.81
CA ARG A 34 -14.68 0.77 -10.85
C ARG A 34 -13.41 0.03 -10.46
N LYS A 35 -12.54 -0.18 -11.44
CA LYS A 35 -11.22 -0.78 -11.23
C LYS A 35 -10.22 0.32 -10.87
N TYR A 36 -9.41 0.09 -9.84
CA TYR A 36 -8.36 1.00 -9.41
C TYR A 36 -7.00 0.31 -9.35
N SER A 37 -5.96 1.13 -9.35
CA SER A 37 -4.59 0.77 -9.05
C SER A 37 -4.11 1.50 -7.80
N VAL A 38 -3.20 0.87 -7.07
CA VAL A 38 -2.36 1.52 -6.06
C VAL A 38 -1.06 1.95 -6.72
N ILE A 39 -0.75 3.23 -6.64
CA ILE A 39 0.48 3.81 -7.19
C ILE A 39 1.43 4.08 -6.04
N PHE A 40 2.59 3.43 -6.09
CA PHE A 40 3.68 3.58 -5.13
C PHE A 40 4.71 4.56 -5.68
N ASN A 41 4.92 5.67 -4.97
CA ASN A 41 5.87 6.70 -5.33
C ASN A 41 6.92 6.82 -4.24
N GLN A 42 8.19 6.61 -4.59
CA GLN A 42 9.28 6.86 -3.67
C GLN A 42 9.64 8.35 -3.73
N LYS A 43 9.44 9.08 -2.64
CA LYS A 43 9.91 10.47 -2.47
C LYS A 43 10.93 10.48 -1.35
N LYS A 44 12.18 10.84 -1.64
CA LYS A 44 13.31 10.76 -0.72
C LYS A 44 13.47 9.32 -0.18
N LYS A 45 13.24 9.09 1.12
CA LYS A 45 13.34 7.78 1.79
C LYS A 45 11.99 7.21 2.21
N GLN A 46 10.89 7.76 1.69
CA GLN A 46 9.54 7.37 2.06
C GLN A 46 8.75 6.91 0.83
N TRP A 47 7.91 5.91 1.04
CA TRP A 47 7.02 5.36 0.02
C TRP A 47 5.62 5.89 0.24
N TYR A 48 5.17 6.71 -0.71
CA TYR A 48 3.83 7.29 -0.73
C TYR A 48 2.92 6.43 -1.58
N ILE A 49 1.65 6.36 -1.19
CA ILE A 49 0.63 5.62 -1.92
C ILE A 49 -0.55 6.54 -2.28
N LYS A 50 -1.08 6.32 -3.48
CA LYS A 50 -2.34 6.92 -3.94
C LYS A 50 -3.14 5.90 -4.74
N LEU A 51 -4.44 6.13 -4.85
CA LEU A 51 -5.32 5.35 -5.72
C LEU A 51 -5.55 6.13 -7.01
N ASP A 52 -5.60 5.41 -8.12
CA ASP A 52 -5.97 5.98 -9.42
C ASP A 52 -6.80 4.96 -10.19
N GLU A 53 -7.67 5.44 -11.08
CA GLU A 53 -8.50 4.56 -11.89
C GLU A 53 -7.62 3.75 -12.85
N PHE A 54 -7.93 2.46 -12.97
CA PHE A 54 -7.17 1.54 -13.79
C PHE A 54 -7.21 1.96 -15.27
N GLY A 55 -6.05 1.99 -15.93
CA GLY A 55 -5.93 2.32 -17.35
C GLY A 55 -5.83 3.82 -17.67
N LYS A 56 -5.98 4.72 -16.70
CA LYS A 56 -5.73 6.17 -16.89
C LYS A 56 -4.25 6.54 -16.74
N ASP A 57 -3.35 5.75 -17.32
CA ASP A 57 -1.89 5.78 -17.18
C ASP A 57 -1.27 7.18 -17.02
N ARG A 58 -1.21 7.67 -15.77
CA ARG A 58 -0.40 8.81 -15.37
C ARG A 58 0.88 8.25 -14.75
N LYS A 59 1.84 7.89 -15.60
CA LYS A 59 3.15 7.28 -15.26
C LYS A 59 3.93 8.12 -14.24
N THR A 60 3.65 7.96 -12.95
CA THR A 60 4.34 8.68 -11.88
C THR A 60 4.97 7.78 -10.81
N GLY A 61 4.82 6.45 -10.88
CA GLY A 61 5.41 5.51 -9.93
C GLY A 61 5.16 4.03 -10.28
N ILE A 62 5.41 3.13 -9.33
CA ILE A 62 5.16 1.70 -9.50
C ILE A 62 3.68 1.43 -9.32
N VAL A 63 3.03 0.89 -10.36
CA VAL A 63 1.60 0.64 -10.38
C VAL A 63 1.32 -0.82 -10.02
N ARG A 64 0.39 -1.03 -9.08
CA ARG A 64 -0.11 -2.35 -8.69
C ARG A 64 -1.62 -2.34 -8.70
N ARG A 65 -2.24 -3.47 -9.04
CA ARG A 65 -3.70 -3.57 -9.05
C ARG A 65 -4.24 -3.49 -7.62
N LEU A 66 -5.33 -2.75 -7.43
CA LEU A 66 -6.18 -2.89 -6.26
C LEU A 66 -7.22 -3.97 -6.57
N TYR A 67 -7.29 -5.03 -5.79
CA TYR A 67 -8.27 -6.10 -5.99
C TYR A 67 -9.09 -6.36 -4.74
N LYS A 68 -10.36 -6.70 -4.94
CA LYS A 68 -11.29 -7.05 -3.86
C LYS A 68 -10.99 -8.46 -3.35
N ARG A 69 -11.03 -8.65 -2.04
CA ARG A 69 -10.93 -9.95 -1.38
C ARG A 69 -11.92 -10.03 -0.23
N GLY A 70 -13.00 -10.79 -0.42
CA GLY A 70 -14.11 -10.81 0.53
C GLY A 70 -14.67 -9.40 0.75
N SER A 71 -14.61 -8.93 2.00
CA SER A 71 -15.04 -7.59 2.42
C SER A 71 -13.92 -6.54 2.43
N SER A 72 -12.71 -6.88 2.00
CA SER A 72 -11.54 -6.00 1.99
C SER A 72 -10.99 -5.78 0.57
N TYR A 73 -10.01 -4.88 0.46
CA TYR A 73 -9.24 -4.65 -0.76
C TYR A 73 -7.76 -4.80 -0.44
N GLU A 74 -7.03 -5.35 -1.39
CA GLU A 74 -5.63 -5.69 -1.23
C GLU A 74 -4.80 -5.24 -2.43
N THR A 75 -3.51 -5.14 -2.22
CA THR A 75 -2.54 -4.92 -3.29
C THR A 75 -1.24 -5.65 -2.98
N THR A 76 -0.45 -5.88 -4.02
CA THR A 76 0.91 -6.43 -3.89
C THR A 76 1.90 -5.30 -3.63
N LEU A 77 2.79 -5.45 -2.65
CA LEU A 77 3.87 -4.48 -2.46
C LEU A 77 4.89 -4.58 -3.60
N PRO A 78 5.45 -3.45 -4.07
CA PRO A 78 6.63 -3.45 -4.91
C PRO A 78 7.79 -4.19 -4.25
N ILE A 79 8.51 -5.02 -5.00
CA ILE A 79 9.66 -5.78 -4.47
C ILE A 79 10.76 -4.85 -3.95
N GLN A 80 10.87 -3.65 -4.51
CA GLN A 80 11.81 -2.60 -4.10
C GLN A 80 11.59 -2.15 -2.64
N LEU A 81 10.36 -2.23 -2.12
CA LEU A 81 10.06 -1.97 -0.71
C LEU A 81 10.60 -3.07 0.22
N LEU A 82 10.90 -4.24 -0.32
CA LEU A 82 11.23 -5.45 0.43
C LEU A 82 12.73 -5.80 0.36
N PHE A 83 13.51 -5.17 -0.52
CA PHE A 83 14.92 -5.51 -0.77
C PHE A 83 15.80 -5.53 0.48
N ASN A 84 15.47 -4.73 1.49
CA ASN A 84 16.25 -4.63 2.73
C ASN A 84 15.60 -5.37 3.91
N LEU A 85 14.59 -6.20 3.66
CA LEU A 85 13.92 -6.98 4.70
C LEU A 85 14.43 -8.41 4.75
N ASP A 86 14.49 -8.96 5.95
CA ASP A 86 14.65 -10.40 6.14
C ASP A 86 13.30 -11.10 5.93
N LEU A 87 13.10 -11.61 4.72
CA LEU A 87 11.85 -12.25 4.30
C LEU A 87 11.48 -13.53 5.07
N SER A 88 12.35 -14.03 5.96
CA SER A 88 12.01 -15.11 6.90
C SER A 88 11.16 -14.64 8.08
N LYS A 89 11.17 -13.33 8.36
CA LYS A 89 10.47 -12.72 9.49
C LYS A 89 9.09 -12.19 9.10
N LYS A 90 8.31 -11.82 10.12
CA LYS A 90 6.99 -11.23 9.97
C LYS A 90 7.09 -9.71 10.07
N TYR A 91 6.30 -9.02 9.25
CA TYR A 91 6.28 -7.56 9.22
C TYR A 91 4.85 -7.04 9.22
N ASN A 92 4.66 -5.87 9.81
CA ASN A 92 3.52 -5.01 9.58
C ASN A 92 3.87 -3.97 8.53
N VAL A 93 2.87 -3.60 7.72
CA VAL A 93 2.83 -2.36 6.97
C VAL A 93 2.10 -1.33 7.80
N ILE A 94 2.80 -0.25 8.13
CA ILE A 94 2.28 0.89 8.87
C ILE A 94 1.88 1.94 7.85
N PHE A 95 0.58 2.21 7.74
CA PHE A 95 0.03 3.29 6.93
C PHE A 95 -0.07 4.53 7.81
N THR A 96 0.64 5.59 7.46
CA THR A 96 0.59 6.86 8.21
C THR A 96 0.01 7.95 7.33
N LEU A 97 -0.99 8.66 7.86
CA LEU A 97 -1.56 9.86 7.25
C LEU A 97 -0.95 11.10 7.91
N ASP A 98 -0.28 11.91 7.09
CA ASP A 98 0.07 13.30 7.39
C ASP A 98 -0.64 14.19 6.37
N LYS A 99 0.05 14.72 5.35
CA LYS A 99 -0.59 15.35 4.17
C LYS A 99 -1.00 14.36 3.08
N GLU A 100 -0.20 13.32 2.91
CA GLU A 100 -0.40 12.22 1.97
C GLU A 100 -0.22 10.90 2.73
N TRP A 101 -0.83 9.82 2.24
CA TRP A 101 -0.60 8.49 2.78
C TRP A 101 0.79 7.99 2.41
N TYR A 102 1.57 7.57 3.41
CA TYR A 102 2.83 6.87 3.21
C TYR A 102 2.88 5.59 4.04
N ILE A 103 3.78 4.69 3.64
CA ILE A 103 3.95 3.39 4.29
C ILE A 103 5.35 3.20 4.84
N LYS A 104 5.42 2.43 5.93
CA LYS A 104 6.65 1.90 6.54
C LYS A 104 6.47 0.42 6.83
N LEU A 105 7.58 -0.29 6.96
CA LEU A 105 7.61 -1.69 7.36
C LEU A 105 8.19 -1.79 8.76
N GLU A 106 7.55 -2.56 9.63
CA GLU A 106 7.92 -2.76 11.03
C GLU A 106 7.96 -4.27 11.29
N GLU A 107 9.08 -4.79 11.78
CA GLU A 107 9.20 -6.21 12.17
C GLU A 107 8.27 -6.51 13.36
N ILE A 108 7.69 -7.71 13.39
CA ILE A 108 6.80 -8.20 14.46
C ILE A 108 7.55 -9.14 15.38
#